data_AF-A0A7L5Y8E2-F1
#
_entry.id   AF-A0A7L5Y8E2-F1
#
_cell.length_a   1.000
_cell.length_b   1.000
_cell.length_c   1.000
_cell.angle_alpha   90.00
_cell.angle_beta   90.00
_cell.angle_gamma   90.00
#
_symmetry.space_group_name_H-M   'P 1'
#
loop_
_entity.id
_entity.type
_entity.pdbx_description
1 polymer ?
#
loop_
_entity_poly.entity_id
_entity_poly.type
_entity_poly.pdbx_seq_one_letter_code
_entity_poly.pdbx_strand_id
1 'polypeptide(L)' 'MPAAPLRRRRLGRPLALANAVACLAEQLNHHPDLIVQYGHCTVRWRTHDVGGITRRDVEAAQRVDALWRALQP' A
#
# COMPACT_ATOMS: atom_id res chain seq x y z
N MET A 1 7.41 33.65 -9.45
CA MET A 1 7.40 32.22 -9.79
C MET A 1 5.97 31.79 -10.09
N PRO A 2 5.58 31.49 -11.33
CA PRO A 2 4.21 31.08 -11.62
C PRO A 2 4.03 29.59 -11.29
N ALA A 3 2.99 29.27 -10.52
CA ALA A 3 2.59 27.89 -10.23
C ALA A 3 1.97 27.25 -11.48
N ALA A 4 2.65 26.28 -12.07
CA ALA A 4 2.09 25.49 -13.16
C ALA A 4 0.96 24.58 -12.63
N PRO A 5 -0.13 24.36 -13.40
CA PRO A 5 -1.18 23.45 -13.00
C PRO A 5 -0.59 22.03 -12.89
N LEU A 6 -0.77 21.41 -11.73
CA LEU A 6 -0.37 20.03 -11.45
C LEU A 6 -1.10 19.09 -12.42
N ARG A 7 -0.52 18.83 -13.60
CA ARG A 7 -0.90 17.68 -14.44
C ARG A 7 -0.85 16.45 -13.54
N ARG A 8 -1.93 15.66 -13.48
CA ARG A 8 -2.02 14.39 -12.74
C ARG A 8 -0.70 13.64 -12.89
N ARG A 9 0.20 13.76 -11.91
CA ARG A 9 1.43 12.97 -11.89
C ARG A 9 0.95 11.56 -11.62
N ARG A 10 1.20 10.63 -12.55
CA ARG A 10 1.17 9.22 -12.21
C ARG A 10 2.28 9.05 -11.18
N LEU A 11 1.91 9.07 -9.90
CA LEU A 11 2.77 8.60 -8.81
C LEU A 11 3.35 7.27 -9.31
N GLY A 12 4.67 7.10 -9.26
CA GLY A 12 5.30 5.88 -9.76
C GLY A 12 4.57 4.66 -9.18
N ARG A 13 4.35 3.60 -9.97
CA ARG A 13 3.53 2.44 -9.57
C ARG A 13 3.74 2.00 -8.11
N PRO A 14 4.98 1.94 -7.57
CA PRO A 14 5.24 1.63 -6.16
C PRO A 14 4.67 2.65 -5.16
N LEU A 15 4.77 3.94 -5.48
CA LEU A 15 4.31 5.02 -4.63
C LEU A 15 2.77 5.12 -4.62
N ALA A 16 2.14 4.87 -5.78
CA ALA A 16 0.68 4.75 -5.87
C ALA A 16 0.15 3.57 -5.04
N LEU A 17 0.83 2.41 -5.14
CA LEU A 17 0.50 1.24 -4.33
C LEU A 17 0.68 1.54 -2.84
N ALA A 18 1.82 2.10 -2.42
CA ALA A 18 2.09 2.43 -1.03
C ALA A 18 1.01 3.35 -0.43
N ASN A 19 0.58 4.38 -1.16
CA ASN A 19 -0.50 5.26 -0.71
C ASN A 19 -1.84 4.53 -0.58
N ALA A 20 -2.18 3.67 -1.55
CA ALA A 20 -3.41 2.89 -1.49
C ALA A 20 -3.40 1.91 -0.29
N VAL A 21 -2.26 1.27 -0.03
CA VAL A 21 -2.08 0.37 1.12
C VAL A 21 -2.14 1.15 2.43
N ALA A 22 -1.59 2.36 2.50
CA ALA A 22 -1.70 3.21 3.69
C ALA A 22 -3.16 3.55 4.01
N CYS A 23 -3.96 3.92 3.01
CA CYS A 23 -5.40 4.15 3.21
C CYS A 23 -6.14 2.88 3.67
N LEU A 24 -5.82 1.73 3.09
CA LEU A 24 -6.39 0.45 3.49
C LEU A 24 -6.02 0.09 4.94
N ALA A 25 -4.76 0.30 5.32
CA ALA A 25 -4.25 0.03 6.67
C ALA A 25 -5.03 0.82 7.74
N GLU A 26 -5.28 2.11 7.49
CA GLU A 26 -6.10 2.95 8.37
C GLU A 26 -7.54 2.43 8.49
N GLN A 27 -8.18 2.08 7.37
CA GLN A 27 -9.54 1.53 7.38
C GLN A 27 -9.63 0.20 8.14
N LEU A 28 -8.57 -0.61 8.04
CA LEU A 28 -8.48 -1.87 8.74
C LEU A 28 -8.09 -1.69 10.21
N ASN A 29 -7.59 -0.53 10.63
CA ASN A 29 -6.85 -0.33 11.88
C ASN A 29 -5.79 -1.44 12.11
N HIS A 30 -5.05 -1.73 11.05
CA HIS A 30 -4.02 -2.77 10.99
C HIS A 30 -2.94 -2.26 10.06
N HIS A 31 -1.68 -2.21 10.51
CA HIS A 31 -0.62 -1.52 9.79
C HIS A 31 0.46 -2.50 9.34
N PRO A 32 0.83 -2.50 8.05
CA PRO A 32 1.96 -3.27 7.56
C PRO A 32 3.26 -2.46 7.62
N ASP A 33 4.39 -3.15 7.54
CA ASP A 33 5.63 -2.50 7.12
C ASP A 33 5.59 -2.24 5.61
N LEU A 34 5.89 -0.99 5.21
CA LEU A 34 5.99 -0.58 3.81
C LEU A 34 7.42 -0.17 3.48
N ILE A 35 8.01 -0.85 2.49
CA ILE A 35 9.31 -0.46 1.93
C ILE A 35 9.09 -0.07 0.48
N VAL A 36 9.31 1.21 0.17
CA VAL A 36 9.17 1.75 -1.19
C VAL A 36 10.55 1.95 -1.80
N GLN A 37 10.78 1.29 -2.92
CA GLN A 37 12.03 1.32 -3.65
C GLN A 37 11.75 1.60 -5.13
N TYR A 38 12.80 1.84 -5.92
CA TYR A 38 12.62 2.10 -7.34
C TYR A 38 12.00 0.88 -8.04
N GLY A 39 10.81 1.06 -8.61
CA GLY A 39 10.09 0.03 -9.34
C GLY A 39 9.35 -1.02 -8.50
N HIS A 40 9.50 -1.04 -7.17
CA HIS A 40 8.84 -2.01 -6.29
C HIS A 40 8.42 -1.44 -4.94
N CYS A 41 7.35 -2.01 -4.37
CA CYS A 41 6.91 -1.74 -3.00
C CYS A 41 6.69 -3.08 -2.31
N THR A 42 7.42 -3.30 -1.22
CA THR A 42 7.28 -4.47 -0.38
C THR A 42 6.30 -4.16 0.74
N VAL A 43 5.28 -5.01 0.91
CA VAL A 43 4.25 -4.88 1.94
C VAL A 43 4.33 -6.10 2.85
N ARG A 44 4.51 -5.91 4.16
CA ARG A 44 4.60 -7.01 5.13
C ARG A 44 3.57 -6.82 6.23
N TRP A 45 2.61 -7.73 6.30
CA TRP A 45 1.59 -7.76 7.35
C TRP A 45 2.07 -8.61 8.52
N ARG A 46 1.87 -8.11 9.73
CA ARG A 46 2.10 -8.84 10.97
C ARG A 46 1.15 -8.32 12.03
N THR A 47 0.56 -9.23 12.80
CA THR A 47 -0.21 -8.86 13.98
C THR A 47 0.74 -8.81 15.17
N HIS A 48 1.10 -7.58 15.60
CA HIS A 48 2.17 -7.34 16.56
C HIS A 48 1.87 -7.89 17.96
N ASP A 49 0.61 -7.90 18.37
CA ASP A 49 0.11 -8.39 19.65
C ASP A 49 0.37 -9.89 19.88
N VAL A 50 0.26 -10.72 18.83
CA VAL A 50 0.52 -12.16 18.89
C VAL A 50 1.93 -12.53 18.43
N GLY A 51 2.74 -11.53 18.03
CA GLY A 51 4.11 -11.74 17.57
C GLY A 51 4.23 -12.55 16.27
N GLY A 52 3.14 -12.74 15.52
CA GLY A 52 3.07 -13.70 14.41
C GLY A 52 2.08 -13.31 13.32
N ILE A 53 1.77 -14.28 12.44
CA ILE A 53 0.80 -14.12 11.37
C ILE A 53 -0.57 -14.59 11.88
N THR A 54 -1.58 -13.75 11.69
CA THR A 54 -2.98 -14.09 11.92
C THR A 54 -3.78 -14.11 10.64
N ARG A 55 -5.04 -14.52 10.73
CA ARG A 55 -6.00 -14.41 9.65
C ARG A 55 -6.16 -12.97 9.13
N ARG A 56 -6.03 -11.97 10.02
CA ARG A 56 -6.13 -10.54 9.65
C ARG A 56 -5.02 -10.13 8.69
N ASP A 57 -3.81 -10.65 8.89
CA ASP A 57 -2.68 -10.43 7.98
C ASP A 57 -2.94 -11.00 6.59
N VAL A 58 -3.48 -12.21 6.53
CA VAL A 58 -3.82 -12.89 5.26
C VAL A 58 -4.92 -12.13 4.52
N GLU A 59 -5.98 -11.73 5.22
CA GLU A 59 -7.08 -10.96 4.62
C GLU A 59 -6.62 -9.58 4.13
N ALA A 60 -5.73 -8.92 4.88
CA ALA A 60 -5.15 -7.66 4.46
C ALA A 60 -4.28 -7.81 3.21
N ALA A 61 -3.43 -8.85 3.14
CA ALA A 61 -2.61 -9.16 1.96
C ALA A 61 -3.48 -9.40 0.71
N GLN A 62 -4.57 -10.15 0.82
CA GLN A 62 -5.49 -10.39 -0.30
C GLN A 62 -6.14 -9.10 -0.82
N ARG A 63 -6.46 -8.16 0.06
CA ARG A 63 -6.98 -6.83 -0.34
C ARG A 63 -5.91 -6.01 -1.06
N VAL A 64 -4.64 -6.10 -0.64
CA VAL A 64 -3.52 -5.49 -1.36
C VAL A 64 -3.34 -6.08 -2.75
N ASP A 65 -3.49 -7.40 -2.93
CA ASP A 65 -3.44 -8.03 -4.25
C ASP A 65 -4.58 -7.55 -5.18
N ALA A 66 -5.76 -7.32 -4.63
CA ALA A 66 -6.88 -6.72 -5.37
C ALA A 66 -6.59 -5.27 -5.78
N LEU A 67 -6.05 -4.46 -4.85
CA LEU A 67 -5.61 -3.08 -5.16
C LEU A 67 -4.54 -3.05 -6.24
N TRP A 68 -3.55 -3.94 -6.17
CA TRP A 68 -2.48 -4.01 -7.16
C TRP A 68 -3.04 -4.31 -8.56
N ARG A 69 -3.93 -5.30 -8.69
CA ARG A 69 -4.59 -5.61 -9.97
C ARG A 69 -5.40 -4.43 -10.50
N ALA A 70 -6.11 -3.69 -9.64
CA ALA A 70 -6.87 -2.51 -10.03
C ALA A 70 -5.98 -1.32 -10.48
N LEU A 71 -4.72 -1.28 -10.06
CA LEU A 71 -3.74 -0.28 -10.47
C LEU A 71 -3.02 -0.64 -11.78
N GLN A 72 -3.21 -1.86 -12.30
CA GLN A 72 -2.67 -2.28 -13.59
C GLN A 72 -3.57 -1.76 -14.74
N PRO A 73 -2.98 -1.24 -15.83
CA PRO A 73 -3.74 -0.76 -16.98
C PRO A 73 -4.40 -1.90 -17.76
#